data_AF-A0A7S1I4W4-F1
#
_entry.id   AF-A0A7S1I4W4-F1
#
_cell.length_a   1.000
_cell.length_b   1.000
_cell.length_c   1.000
_cell.angle_alpha   90.00
_cell.angle_beta   90.00
_cell.angle_gamma   90.00
#
_symmetry.space_group_name_H-M   'P 1'
#
loop_
_entity.id
_entity.type
_entity.pdbx_description
1 polymer ?
#
loop_
_entity_poly.entity_id
_entity_poly.type
_entity_poly.pdbx_seq_one_letter_code
_entity_poly.pdbx_strand_id
1 'polypeptide(L)'
;GVTSPYRSPARDVRRLESTSKSPLLSHLNESVVGRDTILVFGAERQFVAEALRLSGDIAQSFYSFWCTTGAYTVALELLGTSVLLLVGLLLVYTRGHVDAGAVGLALQYAVSLPRQVMWFARRLAELEVEFVAVERVVEYTRLPQEGAAAGEPGAVGGLMALRLCGCTAACACLKGWPSRGEVRLQD
;
A
#
# COMPACT_ATOMS: atom_id res chain seq x y z
N GLY A 1 -25.76 6.74 -4.99
CA GLY A 1 -24.99 7.11 -3.78
C GLY A 1 -24.06 8.25 -4.11
N VAL A 2 -24.10 9.33 -3.32
CA VAL A 2 -23.41 10.62 -3.57
C VAL A 2 -21.87 10.51 -3.60
N THR A 3 -21.29 9.38 -3.17
CA THR A 3 -19.84 9.10 -3.20
C THR A 3 -19.30 8.52 -4.51
N SER A 4 -20.17 8.21 -5.49
CA SER A 4 -19.82 7.61 -6.78
C SER A 4 -18.78 8.39 -7.61
N PRO A 5 -18.88 9.73 -7.78
CA PRO A 5 -18.01 10.45 -8.72
C PRO A 5 -16.56 10.60 -8.24
N TYR A 6 -16.26 10.39 -6.95
CA TYR A 6 -14.89 10.50 -6.40
C TYR A 6 -14.15 9.16 -6.38
N ARG A 7 -14.88 8.05 -6.19
CA ARG A 7 -14.29 6.72 -6.02
C ARG A 7 -13.65 6.19 -7.31
N SER A 8 -14.24 6.48 -8.47
CA SER A 8 -13.69 6.03 -9.76
C SER A 8 -12.34 6.70 -10.08
N PRO A 9 -12.21 8.04 -10.10
CA PRO A 9 -10.94 8.68 -10.43
C PRO A 9 -9.84 8.37 -9.40
N ALA A 10 -10.18 8.29 -8.11
CA ALA A 10 -9.20 7.92 -7.09
C ALA A 10 -8.61 6.51 -7.29
N ARG A 11 -9.45 5.55 -7.70
CA ARG A 11 -9.02 4.18 -8.01
C ARG A 11 -8.15 4.12 -9.26
N ASP A 12 -8.53 4.85 -10.30
CA ASP A 12 -7.81 4.84 -11.57
C ASP A 12 -6.42 5.47 -11.43
N VAL A 13 -6.31 6.54 -10.64
CA VAL A 13 -5.01 7.15 -10.32
C VAL A 13 -4.15 6.22 -9.45
N ARG A 14 -4.75 5.55 -8.46
CA ARG A 14 -4.01 4.55 -7.65
C ARG A 14 -3.50 3.38 -8.50
N ARG A 15 -4.27 2.97 -9.51
CA ARG A 15 -3.84 1.97 -10.49
C ARG A 15 -2.66 2.47 -11.32
N LEU A 16 -2.74 3.67 -11.87
CA LEU A 16 -1.66 4.29 -12.66
C LEU A 16 -0.35 4.38 -11.86
N GLU A 17 -0.44 4.77 -10.58
CA GLU A 17 0.71 4.81 -9.68
C GLU A 17 1.32 3.41 -9.46
N SER A 18 0.48 2.40 -9.25
CA SER A 18 0.95 1.02 -9.06
C SER A 18 1.55 0.43 -10.33
N THR A 19 0.96 0.70 -11.50
CA THR A 19 1.40 0.14 -12.79
C THR A 19 2.65 0.82 -13.32
N SER A 20 2.90 2.09 -12.98
CA SER A 20 4.11 2.81 -13.41
C SER A 20 5.36 2.43 -12.60
N LYS A 21 5.21 2.07 -11.32
CA LYS A 21 6.35 1.70 -10.44
C LYS A 21 6.88 0.30 -10.68
N SER A 22 6.01 -0.66 -10.98
CA SER A 22 6.39 -2.08 -11.14
C SER A 22 7.45 -2.31 -12.24
N PRO A 23 7.31 -1.75 -13.46
CA PRO A 23 8.29 -1.95 -14.53
C PRO A 23 9.69 -1.42 -14.21
N LEU A 24 9.78 -0.28 -13.50
CA LEU A 24 11.08 0.26 -13.07
C LEU A 24 11.78 -0.69 -12.10
N LEU A 25 11.05 -1.25 -11.13
CA LEU A 25 11.63 -2.19 -10.16
C LEU A 25 12.08 -3.49 -10.84
N SER A 26 11.31 -4.01 -11.79
CA SER A 26 11.71 -5.17 -12.59
C SER A 26 12.97 -4.89 -13.41
N HIS A 27 13.03 -3.74 -14.09
CA HIS A 27 14.20 -3.33 -14.87
C HIS A 27 15.46 -3.17 -14.00
N LEU A 28 15.33 -2.59 -12.80
CA LEU A 28 16.43 -2.49 -11.84
C LEU A 28 16.88 -3.87 -11.35
N ASN A 29 15.94 -4.77 -11.07
CA ASN A 29 16.26 -6.13 -10.65
C ASN A 29 17.00 -6.91 -11.75
N GLU A 30 16.53 -6.81 -12.99
CA GLU A 30 17.20 -7.39 -14.17
C GLU A 30 18.59 -6.79 -14.39
N SER A 31 18.74 -5.48 -14.20
CA SER A 31 20.03 -4.79 -14.32
C SER A 31 21.04 -5.23 -13.27
N VAL A 32 20.59 -5.46 -12.04
CA VAL A 32 21.46 -5.93 -10.93
C VAL A 32 21.91 -7.36 -11.18
N VAL A 33 20.99 -8.25 -11.56
CA VAL A 33 21.31 -9.66 -11.87
C VAL A 33 22.17 -9.77 -13.13
N GLY A 34 21.91 -8.94 -14.14
CA GLY A 34 22.61 -8.89 -15.42
C GLY A 34 23.80 -7.92 -15.48
N ARG A 35 24.33 -7.46 -14.35
CA ARG A 35 25.37 -6.42 -14.33
C ARG A 35 26.60 -6.79 -15.18
N ASP A 36 27.13 -7.99 -14.98
CA ASP A 36 28.36 -8.40 -15.64
C ASP A 36 28.17 -8.57 -17.15
N THR A 37 26.99 -9.03 -17.59
CA THR A 37 26.66 -9.13 -19.01
C THR A 37 26.54 -7.74 -19.64
N ILE A 38 25.85 -6.80 -18.99
CA ILE A 38 25.71 -5.42 -19.48
C ILE A 38 27.09 -4.74 -19.64
N LEU A 39 27.99 -4.96 -18.68
CA LEU A 39 29.36 -4.44 -18.72
C LEU A 39 30.15 -5.00 -19.91
N VAL A 40 30.11 -6.31 -20.11
CA VAL A 40 30.85 -6.97 -21.20
C VAL A 40 30.34 -6.54 -22.58
N PHE A 41 29.04 -6.31 -22.73
CA PHE A 41 28.45 -5.80 -23.98
C PHE A 41 28.53 -4.27 -24.13
N GLY A 42 28.98 -3.53 -23.11
CA GLY A 42 29.07 -2.07 -23.14
C GLY A 42 27.70 -1.36 -23.28
N ALA A 43 26.62 -2.01 -22.86
CA ALA A 43 25.25 -1.54 -23.08
C ALA A 43 24.71 -0.61 -21.97
N GLU A 44 25.56 -0.16 -21.04
CA GLU A 44 25.17 0.64 -19.86
C GLU A 44 24.32 1.87 -20.21
N ARG A 45 24.70 2.60 -21.26
CA ARG A 45 23.99 3.84 -21.66
C ARG A 45 22.55 3.57 -22.09
N GLN A 46 22.29 2.43 -22.73
CA GLN A 46 20.94 2.05 -23.16
C GLN A 46 20.08 1.70 -21.94
N PHE A 47 20.63 0.93 -21.00
CA PHE A 47 19.97 0.59 -19.74
C PHE A 47 19.64 1.83 -18.89
N VAL A 48 20.58 2.78 -18.79
CA VAL A 48 20.38 4.06 -18.09
C VAL A 48 19.33 4.93 -18.79
N ALA A 49 19.36 5.02 -20.12
CA ALA A 49 18.36 5.78 -20.87
C ALA A 49 16.94 5.21 -20.66
N GLU A 50 16.80 3.89 -20.64
CA GLU A 50 15.52 3.23 -20.38
C GLU A 50 15.05 3.45 -18.94
N ALA A 51 15.95 3.39 -17.96
CA ALA A 51 15.63 3.69 -16.56
C ALA A 51 15.15 5.16 -16.38
N LEU A 52 15.77 6.10 -17.08
CA LEU A 52 15.33 7.51 -17.09
C LEU A 52 13.95 7.68 -17.72
N ARG A 53 13.66 6.96 -18.82
CA ARG A 53 12.34 6.95 -19.46
C ARG A 53 11.26 6.47 -18.50
N LEU A 54 11.48 5.31 -17.87
CA LEU A 54 10.59 4.73 -16.85
C LEU A 54 10.40 5.67 -15.65
N SER A 55 11.46 6.35 -15.20
CA SER A 55 11.38 7.35 -14.14
C SER A 55 10.54 8.56 -14.55
N GLY A 56 10.60 8.97 -15.83
CA GLY A 56 9.76 10.03 -16.40
C GLY A 56 8.27 9.66 -16.35
N ASP A 57 7.94 8.42 -16.72
CA ASP A 57 6.56 7.91 -16.67
C ASP A 57 6.00 7.92 -15.24
N ILE A 58 6.82 7.55 -14.25
CA ILE A 58 6.47 7.64 -12.83
C ILE A 58 6.22 9.09 -12.42
N ALA A 59 7.11 10.03 -12.81
CA ALA A 59 6.95 11.44 -12.48
C ALA A 59 5.66 12.02 -13.07
N GLN A 60 5.31 11.64 -14.31
CA GLN A 60 4.05 12.03 -14.94
C GLN A 60 2.85 11.48 -14.17
N SER A 61 2.87 10.20 -13.78
CA SER A 61 1.80 9.59 -12.97
C SER A 61 1.64 10.29 -11.61
N PHE A 62 2.74 10.66 -10.97
CA PHE A 62 2.70 11.43 -9.71
C PHE A 62 2.08 12.81 -9.93
N TYR A 63 2.47 13.51 -10.99
CA TYR A 63 1.92 14.83 -11.29
C TYR A 63 0.39 14.76 -11.48
N SER A 64 -0.10 13.77 -12.23
CA SER A 64 -1.54 13.53 -12.39
C SER A 64 -2.26 13.29 -11.06
N PHE A 65 -1.65 12.52 -10.13
CA PHE A 65 -2.22 12.30 -8.80
C PHE A 65 -2.34 13.59 -7.98
N TRP A 66 -1.33 14.45 -8.00
CA TRP A 66 -1.35 15.74 -7.30
C TRP A 66 -2.42 16.67 -7.88
N CYS A 67 -2.58 16.71 -9.21
CA CYS A 67 -3.64 17.49 -9.84
C CYS A 67 -5.04 17.02 -9.42
N THR A 68 -5.30 15.71 -9.38
CA THR A 68 -6.61 15.16 -9.00
C THR A 68 -6.92 15.36 -7.51
N THR A 69 -5.93 15.20 -6.62
CA THR A 69 -6.12 15.35 -5.17
C THR A 69 -6.11 16.81 -4.71
N GLY A 70 -5.53 17.73 -5.50
CA GLY A 70 -5.48 19.15 -5.20
C GLY A 70 -6.84 19.82 -5.11
N ALA A 71 -7.78 19.50 -6.00
CA ALA A 71 -9.12 20.10 -5.99
C ALA A 71 -9.90 19.84 -4.70
N TYR A 72 -9.75 18.64 -4.13
CA TYR A 72 -10.37 18.26 -2.86
C TYR A 72 -9.72 18.99 -1.67
N THR A 73 -8.39 19.16 -1.71
CA THR A 73 -7.64 19.90 -0.70
C THR A 73 -8.10 21.37 -0.65
N VAL A 74 -8.22 22.02 -1.82
CA VAL A 74 -8.73 23.39 -1.92
C VAL A 74 -10.17 23.51 -1.41
N ALA A 75 -11.04 22.56 -1.73
CA ALA A 75 -12.42 22.56 -1.23
C ALA A 75 -12.50 22.46 0.31
N LEU A 76 -11.66 21.61 0.91
CA LEU A 76 -11.57 21.49 2.37
C LEU A 76 -10.97 22.74 3.04
N GLU A 77 -9.99 23.37 2.42
CA GLU A 77 -9.42 24.63 2.91
C GLU A 77 -10.43 25.79 2.84
N LEU A 78 -11.24 25.85 1.78
CA LEU A 78 -12.34 26.82 1.68
C LEU A 78 -13.41 26.62 2.77
N LEU A 79 -13.75 25.36 3.08
CA LEU A 79 -14.64 25.06 4.21
C LEU A 79 -14.02 25.47 5.55
N GLY A 80 -12.74 25.13 5.78
CA GLY A 80 -12.04 25.50 7.01
C GLY A 80 -11.94 27.02 7.22
N THR A 81 -11.63 27.76 6.16
CA THR A 81 -11.58 29.23 6.20
C THR A 81 -12.95 29.87 6.38
N SER A 82 -14.03 29.26 5.84
CA SER A 82 -15.40 29.74 6.10
C SER A 82 -15.80 29.61 7.57
N VAL A 83 -15.42 28.51 8.23
CA VAL A 83 -15.65 28.31 9.67
C VAL A 83 -14.85 29.32 10.49
N LEU A 84 -13.58 29.56 10.12
CA LEU A 84 -12.75 30.57 10.75
C LEU A 84 -13.34 31.98 10.62
N LEU A 85 -13.89 32.33 9.45
CA LEU A 85 -14.59 33.60 9.22
C LEU A 85 -15.79 33.75 10.16
N LEU A 86 -16.61 32.70 10.29
CA LEU A 86 -17.78 32.70 11.17
C LEU A 86 -17.38 32.86 12.65
N VAL A 87 -16.36 32.14 13.10
CA VAL A 87 -15.82 32.29 14.47
C VAL A 87 -15.29 33.70 14.69
N GLY A 88 -14.56 34.26 13.73
CA GLY A 88 -14.09 35.65 13.79
C GLY A 88 -15.23 36.66 13.92
N LEU A 89 -16.29 36.52 13.13
CA LEU A 89 -17.48 37.39 13.20
C LEU A 89 -18.19 37.28 14.55
N LEU A 90 -18.35 36.07 15.08
CA LEU A 90 -18.93 35.81 16.40
C LEU A 90 -18.12 36.45 17.53
N LEU A 91 -16.79 36.37 17.48
CA LEU A 91 -15.90 36.98 18.46
C LEU A 91 -15.97 38.52 18.44
N VAL A 92 -16.15 39.12 17.25
CA VAL A 92 -16.36 40.57 17.13
C VAL A 92 -17.73 40.98 17.66
N TYR A 93 -18.78 40.19 17.39
CA TYR A 93 -20.13 40.47 17.89
C TYR A 93 -20.23 40.38 19.42
N THR A 94 -19.54 39.41 20.03
CA THR A 94 -19.55 39.16 21.49
C THR A 94 -18.52 39.98 22.26
N ARG A 95 -17.93 40.98 21.62
CA ARG A 95 -16.91 41.85 22.22
C ARG A 95 -17.44 42.49 23.52
N GLY A 96 -16.73 42.26 24.62
CA GLY A 96 -17.08 42.79 25.96
C GLY A 96 -17.90 41.85 26.85
N HIS A 97 -18.38 40.72 26.34
CA HIS A 97 -19.11 39.72 27.13
C HIS A 97 -18.24 38.51 27.52
N VAL A 98 -17.10 38.32 26.85
CA VAL A 98 -16.23 37.15 26.97
C VAL A 98 -14.82 37.58 27.37
N ASP A 99 -14.19 36.81 28.26
CA ASP A 99 -12.81 37.03 28.69
C ASP A 99 -11.82 36.94 27.52
N ALA A 100 -10.81 37.81 27.52
CA ALA A 100 -9.83 37.90 26.44
C ALA A 100 -9.01 36.60 26.28
N GLY A 101 -8.77 35.86 27.37
CA GLY A 101 -8.08 34.57 27.33
C GLY A 101 -8.89 33.50 26.60
N ALA A 102 -10.20 33.43 26.86
CA ALA A 102 -11.10 32.50 26.19
C ALA A 102 -11.24 32.81 24.68
N VAL A 103 -11.27 34.09 24.30
CA VAL A 103 -11.29 34.53 22.90
C VAL A 103 -10.02 34.09 22.15
N GLY A 104 -8.85 34.27 22.76
CA GLY A 104 -7.58 33.84 22.18
C GLY A 104 -7.49 32.32 21.99
N LEU A 105 -7.96 31.54 22.97
CA LEU A 105 -8.02 30.09 22.90
C LEU A 105 -8.97 29.62 21.79
N ALA A 106 -10.18 30.18 21.72
CA ALA A 106 -11.17 29.86 20.70
C ALA A 106 -10.65 30.15 19.28
N LEU A 107 -9.98 31.28 19.08
CA LEU A 107 -9.39 31.64 17.79
C LEU A 107 -8.25 30.68 17.40
N GLN A 108 -7.37 30.33 18.33
CA GLN A 108 -6.28 29.39 18.07
C GLN A 108 -6.80 28.02 17.62
N TYR A 109 -7.85 27.51 18.29
CA TYR A 109 -8.50 26.26 17.90
C TYR A 109 -9.25 26.38 16.56
N ALA A 110 -9.90 27.50 16.28
CA ALA A 110 -10.59 27.72 15.01
C ALA A 110 -9.62 27.68 13.81
N VAL A 111 -8.39 28.20 13.98
CA VAL A 111 -7.36 28.15 12.92
C VAL A 111 -6.74 26.75 12.80
N SER A 112 -6.46 26.09 13.93
CA SER A 112 -5.64 24.87 13.93
C SER A 112 -6.44 23.58 13.70
N LEU A 113 -7.64 23.46 14.29
CA LEU A 113 -8.42 22.22 14.26
C LEU A 113 -8.80 21.75 12.84
N PRO A 114 -9.32 22.61 11.93
CA PRO A 114 -9.72 22.15 10.61
C PRO A 114 -8.57 21.51 9.83
N ARG A 115 -7.36 22.09 9.95
CA ARG A 115 -6.15 21.54 9.32
C ARG A 115 -5.82 20.17 9.87
N GLN A 116 -5.88 19.99 11.19
CA GLN A 116 -5.58 18.70 11.82
C GLN A 116 -6.61 17.64 11.46
N VAL A 117 -7.90 17.99 11.40
CA VAL A 117 -8.95 17.07 10.96
C VAL A 117 -8.76 16.64 9.50
N MET A 118 -8.37 17.57 8.61
CA MET A 118 -8.04 17.23 7.23
C MET A 118 -6.88 16.23 7.14
N TRP A 119 -5.77 16.50 7.83
CA TRP A 119 -4.64 15.57 7.86
C TRP A 119 -5.02 14.22 8.49
N PHE A 120 -5.81 14.23 9.56
CA PHE A 120 -6.29 13.02 10.22
C PHE A 120 -7.17 12.17 9.31
N ALA A 121 -8.11 12.78 8.58
CA ALA A 121 -8.95 12.07 7.62
C ALA A 121 -8.11 11.42 6.51
N ARG A 122 -7.06 12.10 6.03
CA ARG A 122 -6.12 11.52 5.06
C ARG A 122 -5.37 10.32 5.65
N ARG A 123 -4.90 10.43 6.89
CA ARG A 123 -4.25 9.31 7.61
C ARG A 123 -5.19 8.12 7.80
N LEU A 124 -6.45 8.37 8.13
CA LEU A 124 -7.45 7.31 8.27
C LEU A 124 -7.68 6.59 6.93
N ALA A 125 -7.75 7.32 5.82
CA ALA A 125 -7.86 6.73 4.49
C ALA A 125 -6.61 5.92 4.08
N GLU A 126 -5.41 6.38 4.45
CA GLU A 126 -4.17 5.61 4.27
C GLU A 126 -4.21 4.31 5.09
N LEU A 127 -4.63 4.41 6.35
CA LEU A 127 -4.76 3.27 7.26
C LEU A 127 -5.78 2.24 6.75
N GLU A 128 -6.92 2.67 6.23
CA GLU A 128 -7.91 1.78 5.61
C GLU A 128 -7.32 0.96 4.46
N VAL A 129 -6.45 1.57 3.65
CA VAL A 129 -5.77 0.86 2.55
C VAL A 129 -4.75 -0.14 3.11
N GLU A 130 -4.02 0.21 4.16
CA GLU A 130 -3.07 -0.69 4.82
C GLU A 130 -3.77 -1.88 5.52
N PHE A 131 -4.97 -1.68 6.07
CA PHE A 131 -5.75 -2.75 6.68
C PHE A 131 -6.12 -3.88 5.72
N VAL A 132 -6.23 -3.59 4.41
CA VAL A 132 -6.46 -4.64 3.39
C VAL A 132 -5.35 -5.69 3.42
N ALA A 133 -4.09 -5.31 3.70
CA ALA A 133 -3.01 -6.28 3.83
C ALA A 133 -3.18 -7.17 5.06
N VAL A 134 -3.67 -6.62 6.17
CA VAL A 134 -3.97 -7.39 7.39
C VAL A 134 -5.10 -8.38 7.14
N GLU A 135 -6.16 -7.97 6.44
CA GLU A 135 -7.24 -8.87 6.02
C GLU A 135 -6.70 -10.05 5.22
N ARG A 136 -5.77 -9.82 4.28
CA ARG A 136 -5.11 -10.88 3.50
C ARG A 136 -4.24 -11.80 4.34
N VAL A 137 -3.49 -11.28 5.31
CA VAL A 137 -2.70 -12.12 6.22
C VAL A 137 -3.63 -13.03 7.04
N VAL A 138 -4.72 -12.48 7.56
CA VAL A 138 -5.72 -13.27 8.29
C VAL A 138 -6.36 -14.32 7.37
N GLU A 139 -6.65 -13.99 6.12
CA GLU A 139 -7.12 -14.94 5.11
C GLU A 139 -6.11 -16.09 4.93
N TYR A 140 -4.83 -15.81 4.72
CA TYR A 140 -3.78 -16.84 4.57
C TYR A 140 -3.61 -17.74 5.78
N THR A 141 -3.81 -17.24 7.01
CA THR A 141 -3.77 -18.09 8.21
C THR A 141 -4.94 -19.06 8.31
N ARG A 142 -6.04 -18.82 7.57
CA ARG A 142 -7.25 -19.65 7.58
C ARG A 142 -7.34 -20.58 6.37
N LEU A 143 -6.46 -20.44 5.39
CA LEU A 143 -6.42 -21.34 4.25
C LEU A 143 -6.08 -22.77 4.72
N PRO A 144 -6.74 -23.81 4.16
CA PRO A 144 -6.35 -25.18 4.42
C PRO A 144 -4.89 -25.35 3.98
N GLN A 145 -4.03 -25.80 4.90
CA GLN A 145 -2.64 -26.06 4.57
C GLN A 145 -2.59 -27.10 3.45
N GLU A 146 -1.86 -26.79 2.38
CA GLU A 146 -1.47 -27.81 1.42
C GLU A 146 -0.73 -28.88 2.21
N GLY A 147 -1.32 -30.08 2.26
CA GLY A 147 -1.01 -31.07 3.27
C GLY A 147 0.48 -31.30 3.42
N ALA A 148 0.98 -31.25 4.66
CA ALA A 148 2.07 -32.12 5.02
C ALA A 148 1.68 -33.53 4.56
N ALA A 149 2.56 -34.20 3.83
CA ALA A 149 2.37 -35.57 3.39
C ALA A 149 1.63 -36.37 4.47
N ALA A 150 0.46 -36.89 4.10
CA ALA A 150 -0.53 -37.56 4.94
C ALA A 150 -0.08 -37.95 6.36
N GLY A 151 -0.64 -37.27 7.36
CA GLY A 151 -0.72 -37.76 8.75
C GLY A 151 -0.14 -36.82 9.81
N GLU A 152 -0.96 -35.86 10.27
CA GLU A 152 -1.40 -35.74 11.68
C GLU A 152 -1.97 -34.32 11.95
N PRO A 153 -3.14 -34.21 12.62
CA PRO A 153 -3.70 -32.92 13.00
C PRO A 153 -3.05 -32.41 14.29
N GLY A 154 -2.36 -31.28 14.21
CA GLY A 154 -2.05 -30.43 15.37
C GLY A 154 -0.98 -30.96 16.33
N ALA A 155 0.29 -30.64 16.05
CA ALA A 155 1.31 -30.63 17.09
C ALA A 155 2.43 -29.65 16.76
N VAL A 156 2.22 -28.37 17.07
CA VAL A 156 3.33 -27.43 17.34
C VAL A 156 3.94 -27.87 18.67
N GLY A 157 4.75 -28.93 18.66
CA GLY A 157 5.26 -29.55 19.88
C GLY A 157 5.81 -30.96 19.64
N GLY A 158 6.73 -31.13 18.71
CA GLY A 158 7.21 -32.46 18.31
C GLY A 158 8.63 -32.49 17.77
N LEU A 159 9.52 -31.62 18.24
CA LEU A 159 10.95 -31.63 17.88
C LEU A 159 11.75 -32.81 18.47
N MET A 160 11.10 -33.90 18.87
CA MET A 160 11.75 -34.99 19.62
C MET A 160 11.37 -36.40 19.15
N ALA A 161 11.08 -36.58 17.86
CA ALA A 161 10.88 -37.92 17.28
C ALA A 161 11.67 -38.15 15.98
N LEU A 162 12.83 -37.50 15.83
CA LEU A 162 13.88 -37.93 14.90
C LEU A 162 14.92 -38.78 15.64
N ARG A 163 14.44 -39.83 16.31
CA ARG A 163 15.28 -40.93 16.76
C ARG A 163 14.42 -42.18 16.69
N LEU A 164 14.60 -42.91 15.60
CA LEU A 164 14.51 -44.38 15.46
C LEU A 164 14.23 -44.67 13.98
N CYS A 165 15.21 -44.37 13.13
CA CYS A 165 15.37 -45.16 11.91
C CYS A 165 15.71 -46.58 12.39
N GLY A 166 14.71 -47.46 12.35
CA GLY A 166 14.74 -48.78 12.93
C GLY A 166 13.75 -49.72 12.25
N CYS A 167 13.92 -49.88 10.94
CA CYS A 167 13.43 -50.98 10.10
C CYS A 167 11.91 -51.25 9.94
N THR A 168 11.62 -51.57 8.67
CA THR A 168 10.66 -52.57 8.15
C THR A 168 9.15 -52.29 8.25
N ALA A 169 8.55 -52.10 7.06
CA ALA A 169 7.12 -52.22 6.74
C ALA A 169 6.20 -51.01 7.02
N ALA A 170 6.48 -49.86 6.39
CA ALA A 170 5.45 -48.85 6.05
C ALA A 170 5.88 -47.94 4.88
N CYS A 171 6.58 -48.50 3.89
CA CYS A 171 6.95 -47.78 2.66
C CYS A 171 5.82 -47.84 1.61
N ALA A 172 4.58 -47.59 2.03
CA ALA A 172 3.42 -47.62 1.16
C ALA A 172 2.71 -46.26 1.18
N CYS A 173 2.78 -45.57 0.03
CA CYS A 173 2.01 -44.40 -0.39
C CYS A 173 2.58 -42.99 -0.12
N LEU A 174 3.68 -42.68 -0.82
CA LEU A 174 3.70 -41.48 -1.68
C LEU A 174 3.43 -41.95 -3.13
N LYS A 175 2.22 -42.42 -3.40
CA LYS A 175 1.78 -42.80 -4.76
C LYS A 175 1.28 -41.54 -5.47
N GLY A 176 2.12 -40.95 -6.31
CA GLY A 176 1.70 -39.89 -7.25
C GLY A 176 2.60 -38.67 -7.34
N TRP A 177 3.68 -38.58 -6.56
CA TRP A 177 4.59 -37.44 -6.64
C TRP A 177 5.65 -37.67 -7.75
N PRO A 178 5.72 -36.84 -8.81
CA PRO A 178 6.70 -37.02 -9.87
C PRO A 178 8.11 -36.71 -9.34
N SER A 179 9.02 -37.67 -9.45
CA SER A 179 10.42 -37.55 -9.04
C SER A 179 11.32 -36.84 -10.07
N ARG A 180 10.74 -36.36 -11.17
CA ARG A 180 11.40 -35.49 -12.17
C ARG A 180 10.44 -34.38 -12.58
N GLY A 181 10.85 -33.13 -12.38
CA GLY A 181 10.10 -31.94 -12.79
C GLY A 181 10.13 -31.75 -14.30
N GLU A 182 9.27 -32.46 -15.03
CA GLU A 182 9.02 -32.21 -16.44
C GLU A 182 7.68 -31.45 -16.56
N VAL A 183 7.74 -30.14 -16.79
CA VAL A 183 6.57 -29.31 -17.13
C VAL A 183 6.40 -29.40 -18.64
N ARG A 184 5.40 -30.16 -19.11
CA ARG A 184 4.98 -30.09 -20.52
C ARG A 184 3.97 -28.95 -20.68
N LEU A 185 4.38 -27.92 -21.41
CA LEU A 185 3.46 -26.93 -21.97
C LEU A 185 2.77 -27.58 -23.18
N GLN A 186 1.44 -27.53 -23.21
CA GLN A 186 0.65 -27.90 -24.38
C GLN A 186 0.64 -26.71 -25.35
N ASP A 187 1.04 -26.96 -26.60
CA ASP A 187 0.88 -26.05 -27.74
C ASP A 187 -0.60 -25.89 -28.13
#